data_AF-A0A3T0T6D2-F1
#
_entry.id   AF-A0A3T0T6D2-F1
#
_cell.length_a   1.000
_cell.length_b   1.000
_cell.length_c   1.000
_cell.angle_alpha   90.00
_cell.angle_beta   90.00
_cell.angle_gamma   90.00
#
_symmetry.space_group_name_H-M   'P 1'
#
loop_
_entity.id
_entity.type
_entity.pdbx_description
1 polymer ?
#
loop_
_entity_poly.entity_id
_entity_poly.type
_entity_poly.pdbx_seq_one_letter_code
_entity_poly.pdbx_strand_id
1 'polypeptide(L)'
;MREHRLDLEAPEAFGEGIVAVRQGAPLDLDVRIESVHEGILASVQVSAEAVGECSRCLTDISLPVDVEFQELFAYSSDEAFDYEVHDDHVDLEPLVRDAVVLSLPFQPVCRPDCPGLDPVTGERLAESSVSEPEAPRDSRWAALAGLGESGTGGAAAPGASADSGAGAEPRTEDDRT
;
A
#
# COMPACT_ATOMS: atom_id res chain seq x y z
N MET A 1 -37.17 5.82 -11.96
CA MET A 1 -35.91 6.46 -11.56
C MET A 1 -36.20 7.39 -10.39
N ARG A 2 -35.51 7.20 -9.28
CA ARG A 2 -35.51 8.09 -8.12
C ARG A 2 -34.06 8.36 -7.74
N GLU A 3 -33.80 9.55 -7.23
CA GLU A 3 -32.48 9.97 -6.78
C GLU A 3 -32.57 10.36 -5.31
N HIS A 4 -31.57 9.94 -4.55
CA HIS A 4 -31.46 10.19 -3.12
C HIS A 4 -30.05 10.65 -2.81
N ARG A 5 -29.94 11.63 -1.92
CA ARG A 5 -28.68 12.01 -1.27
C ARG A 5 -28.79 11.64 0.20
N LEU A 6 -27.83 10.89 0.70
CA LEU A 6 -27.81 10.42 2.07
C LEU A 6 -26.51 10.87 2.73
N ASP A 7 -26.64 11.57 3.86
CA ASP A 7 -25.53 11.93 4.73
C ASP A 7 -25.60 11.00 5.94
N LEU A 8 -24.70 10.03 5.99
CA LEU A 8 -24.70 8.95 6.98
C LEU A 8 -23.38 8.94 7.75
N GLU A 9 -23.35 8.21 8.86
CA GLU A 9 -22.12 7.93 9.59
C GLU A 9 -21.72 6.47 9.35
N ALA A 10 -20.43 6.22 9.16
CA ALA A 10 -19.91 4.86 9.00
C ALA A 10 -20.26 4.01 10.25
N PRO A 11 -21.06 2.94 10.11
CA PRO A 11 -21.55 2.16 11.26
C PRO A 11 -20.42 1.41 11.97
N GLU A 12 -19.39 1.05 11.22
CA GLU A 12 -18.15 0.44 11.67
C GLU A 12 -16.96 1.05 10.90
N ALA A 13 -15.74 0.67 11.26
CA ALA A 13 -14.57 1.09 10.50
C ALA A 13 -14.51 0.35 9.17
N PHE A 14 -14.32 1.07 8.07
CA PHE A 14 -14.10 0.48 6.75
C PHE A 14 -12.60 0.44 6.48
N GLY A 15 -12.02 -0.75 6.61
CA GLY A 15 -10.63 -1.06 6.33
C GLY A 15 -9.86 -1.50 7.58
N GLU A 16 -8.94 -2.44 7.39
CA GLU A 16 -8.07 -2.98 8.46
C GLU A 16 -6.59 -2.60 8.25
N GLY A 17 -6.32 -1.74 7.28
CA GLY A 17 -4.98 -1.34 6.88
C GLY A 17 -4.41 -0.17 7.69
N ILE A 18 -3.34 0.42 7.15
CA ILE A 18 -2.71 1.63 7.72
C ILE A 18 -3.67 2.84 7.64
N VAL A 19 -4.57 2.85 6.65
CA VAL A 19 -5.64 3.83 6.48
C VAL A 19 -6.99 3.14 6.52
N ALA A 20 -7.98 3.82 7.10
CA ALA A 20 -9.36 3.36 7.17
C ALA A 20 -10.31 4.56 7.24
N VAL A 21 -11.54 4.39 6.78
CA VAL A 21 -12.65 5.28 7.16
C VAL A 21 -13.08 4.86 8.57
N ARG A 22 -12.99 5.77 9.53
CA ARG A 22 -13.26 5.45 10.94
C ARG A 22 -14.75 5.25 11.18
N GLN A 23 -15.08 4.42 12.18
CA GLN A 23 -16.45 4.38 12.69
C GLN A 23 -16.91 5.78 13.10
N GLY A 24 -18.13 6.15 12.72
CA GLY A 24 -18.71 7.46 12.95
C GLY A 24 -18.22 8.55 11.97
N ALA A 25 -17.34 8.23 11.03
CA ALA A 25 -16.93 9.18 10.00
C ALA A 25 -18.09 9.47 9.03
N PRO A 26 -18.19 10.71 8.52
CA PRO A 26 -19.23 11.07 7.57
C PRO A 26 -19.06 10.32 6.24
N LEU A 27 -20.17 9.86 5.69
CA LEU A 27 -20.31 9.26 4.37
C LEU A 27 -21.38 10.04 3.59
N ASP A 28 -20.98 10.60 2.46
CA ASP A 28 -21.89 11.25 1.50
C ASP A 28 -22.22 10.25 0.38
N LEU A 29 -23.49 9.87 0.23
CA LEU A 29 -23.92 8.95 -0.82
C LEU A 29 -24.90 9.64 -1.78
N ASP A 30 -24.60 9.59 -3.07
CA ASP A 30 -25.56 9.90 -4.14
C ASP A 30 -26.05 8.58 -4.75
N VAL A 31 -27.34 8.29 -4.60
CA VAL A 31 -27.95 7.02 -4.95
C VAL A 31 -29.02 7.24 -6.03
N ARG A 32 -28.89 6.55 -7.16
CA ARG A 32 -29.92 6.45 -8.19
C ARG A 32 -30.54 5.05 -8.18
N ILE A 33 -31.86 5.01 -8.07
CA ILE A 33 -32.64 3.77 -7.99
C ILE A 33 -33.57 3.66 -9.20
N GLU A 34 -33.52 2.51 -9.87
CA GLU A 34 -34.31 2.21 -11.06
C GLU A 34 -34.99 0.86 -10.91
N SER A 35 -36.32 0.85 -11.07
CA SER A 35 -37.07 -0.41 -11.12
C SER A 35 -36.93 -1.01 -12.51
N VAL A 36 -36.45 -2.25 -12.57
CA VAL A 36 -36.30 -3.05 -13.78
C VAL A 36 -37.14 -4.32 -13.68
N HIS A 37 -37.20 -5.12 -14.76
CA HIS A 37 -38.03 -6.32 -14.78
C HIS A 37 -37.62 -7.34 -13.71
N GLU A 38 -36.32 -7.49 -13.50
CA GLU A 38 -35.72 -8.53 -12.65
C GLU A 38 -35.52 -8.05 -11.19
N GLY A 39 -35.73 -6.76 -10.90
CA GLY A 39 -35.41 -6.20 -9.59
C GLY A 39 -35.28 -4.68 -9.55
N ILE A 40 -34.37 -4.22 -8.69
CA ILE A 40 -34.03 -2.82 -8.47
C ILE A 40 -32.54 -2.61 -8.76
N LEU A 41 -32.24 -1.78 -9.76
CA LEU A 41 -30.87 -1.37 -10.06
C LEU A 41 -30.52 -0.13 -9.21
N ALA A 42 -29.48 -0.24 -8.40
CA ALA A 42 -28.92 0.86 -7.62
C ALA A 42 -27.57 1.27 -8.22
N SER A 43 -27.46 2.52 -8.67
CA SER A 43 -26.17 3.16 -9.00
C SER A 43 -25.80 4.08 -7.84
N VAL A 44 -24.63 3.90 -7.24
CA VAL A 44 -24.22 4.61 -6.03
C VAL A 44 -22.85 5.23 -6.20
N GLN A 45 -22.74 6.51 -5.87
CA GLN A 45 -21.48 7.21 -5.65
C GLN A 45 -21.31 7.42 -4.15
N VAL A 46 -20.14 7.09 -3.60
CA VAL A 46 -19.80 7.28 -2.19
C VAL A 46 -18.59 8.21 -2.10
N SER A 47 -18.70 9.26 -1.29
CA SER A 47 -17.57 10.12 -0.90
C SER A 47 -17.34 10.02 0.60
N ALA A 48 -16.08 9.89 1.01
CA ALA A 48 -15.66 9.80 2.39
C ALA A 48 -14.22 10.31 2.59
N GLU A 49 -13.79 10.40 3.84
CA GLU A 49 -12.39 10.68 4.20
C GLU A 49 -11.82 9.49 4.98
N ALA A 50 -10.77 8.87 4.44
CA ALA A 50 -9.99 7.87 5.14
C ALA A 50 -8.82 8.54 5.88
N VAL A 51 -8.55 8.09 7.10
CA VAL A 51 -7.45 8.60 7.92
C VAL A 51 -6.52 7.48 8.33
N GLY A 52 -5.24 7.80 8.51
CA GLY A 52 -4.22 6.83 8.88
C GLY A 52 -2.83 7.46 8.95
N GLU A 53 -1.80 6.66 8.73
CA GLU A 53 -0.41 7.11 8.79
C GLU A 53 0.32 6.86 7.45
N CYS A 54 1.30 7.70 7.16
CA CYS A 54 2.19 7.47 6.02
C CYS A 54 3.09 6.25 6.29
N SER A 55 3.04 5.26 5.41
CA SER A 55 3.86 4.05 5.49
C SER A 55 5.38 4.30 5.48
N ARG A 56 5.83 5.47 5.03
CA ARG A 56 7.27 5.83 4.94
C ARG A 56 7.77 6.69 6.08
N CYS A 57 6.98 7.64 6.57
CA CYS A 57 7.42 8.64 7.56
C CYS A 57 6.57 8.69 8.84
N LEU A 58 5.56 7.82 8.95
CA LEU A 58 4.68 7.68 10.12
C LEU A 58 3.99 9.00 10.55
N THR A 59 3.78 9.91 9.60
CA THR A 59 2.98 11.12 9.84
C THR A 59 1.53 10.82 9.53
N ASP A 60 0.61 11.40 10.32
CA ASP A 60 -0.82 11.35 10.05
C ASP A 60 -1.14 11.85 8.64
N ILE A 61 -2.06 11.17 7.97
CA ILE A 61 -2.56 11.49 6.64
C ILE A 61 -4.07 11.36 6.60
N SER A 62 -4.66 12.19 5.76
CA SER A 62 -6.05 12.15 5.34
C SER A 62 -6.10 11.95 3.84
N LEU A 63 -6.91 11.01 3.38
CA LEU A 63 -7.07 10.66 1.97
C LEU A 63 -8.55 10.74 1.60
N PRO A 64 -8.90 11.43 0.50
CA PRO A 64 -10.26 11.37 -0.01
C PRO A 64 -10.52 9.96 -0.56
N VAL A 65 -11.72 9.45 -0.29
CA VAL A 65 -12.26 8.23 -0.89
C VAL A 65 -13.45 8.65 -1.75
N ASP A 66 -13.39 8.29 -3.02
CA ASP A 66 -14.45 8.54 -4.00
C ASP A 66 -14.60 7.26 -4.84
N VAL A 67 -15.73 6.58 -4.67
CA VAL A 67 -15.99 5.28 -5.29
C VAL A 67 -17.39 5.24 -5.89
N GLU A 68 -17.51 4.58 -7.04
CA GLU A 68 -18.78 4.25 -7.68
C GLU A 68 -18.99 2.75 -7.77
N PHE A 69 -20.23 2.31 -7.59
CA PHE A 69 -20.63 0.96 -7.92
C PHE A 69 -22.08 0.93 -8.44
N GLN A 70 -22.42 -0.18 -9.08
CA GLN A 70 -23.78 -0.44 -9.53
C GLN A 70 -24.14 -1.89 -9.25
N GLU A 71 -25.28 -2.12 -8.60
CA GLU A 71 -25.74 -3.45 -8.23
C GLU A 71 -27.23 -3.63 -8.54
N LEU A 72 -27.60 -4.85 -8.94
CA LEU A 72 -28.98 -5.27 -9.15
C LEU A 72 -29.46 -6.10 -7.96
N PHE A 73 -30.44 -5.57 -7.23
CA PHE A 73 -31.15 -6.29 -6.18
C PHE A 73 -32.34 -7.03 -6.79
N ALA A 74 -32.31 -8.36 -6.83
CA ALA A 74 -33.36 -9.17 -7.42
C ALA A 74 -34.62 -9.25 -6.53
N TYR A 75 -35.81 -9.47 -7.10
CA TYR A 75 -37.03 -9.71 -6.31
C TYR A 75 -37.16 -11.14 -5.77
N SER A 76 -36.36 -12.08 -6.29
CA SER A 76 -36.34 -13.45 -5.83
C SER A 76 -34.91 -13.98 -5.86
N SER A 77 -34.49 -14.60 -4.77
CA SER A 77 -33.20 -15.30 -4.66
C SER A 77 -33.17 -16.60 -5.50
N ASP A 78 -33.03 -16.50 -6.82
CA ASP A 78 -32.46 -17.60 -7.60
C ASP A 78 -30.93 -17.63 -7.37
N GLU A 79 -30.27 -18.78 -7.55
CA GLU A 79 -28.81 -18.95 -7.33
C GLU A 79 -27.90 -18.01 -8.16
N ALA A 80 -28.48 -17.16 -9.01
CA ALA A 80 -27.78 -16.27 -9.92
C ALA A 80 -27.52 -14.86 -9.36
N PHE A 81 -28.08 -14.47 -8.22
CA PHE A 81 -27.96 -13.13 -7.66
C PHE A 81 -27.46 -13.13 -6.22
N ASP A 82 -26.50 -12.26 -5.91
CA ASP A 82 -25.90 -12.14 -4.57
C ASP A 82 -26.73 -11.25 -3.63
N TYR A 83 -27.59 -10.37 -4.17
CA TYR A 83 -28.38 -9.39 -3.42
C TYR A 83 -29.87 -9.43 -3.79
N GLU A 84 -30.73 -9.30 -2.77
CA GLU A 84 -32.19 -9.37 -2.91
C GLU A 84 -32.86 -8.13 -2.33
N VAL A 85 -34.04 -7.78 -2.86
CA VAL A 85 -34.93 -6.79 -2.27
C VAL A 85 -35.63 -7.41 -1.05
N HIS A 86 -35.44 -6.80 0.12
CA HIS A 86 -36.06 -7.25 1.37
C HIS A 86 -37.29 -6.40 1.69
N ASP A 87 -38.47 -7.01 1.57
CA ASP A 87 -39.77 -6.34 1.65
C ASP A 87 -39.87 -5.18 0.63
N ASP A 88 -39.51 -3.98 1.06
CA ASP A 88 -39.51 -2.74 0.27
C ASP A 88 -38.15 -1.99 0.36
N HIS A 89 -37.08 -2.67 0.80
CA HIS A 89 -35.77 -2.08 1.06
C HIS A 89 -34.64 -2.85 0.37
N VAL A 90 -33.57 -2.13 0.06
CA VAL A 90 -32.29 -2.71 -0.38
C VAL A 90 -31.22 -2.30 0.62
N ASP A 91 -30.35 -3.23 1.00
CA ASP A 91 -29.24 -2.95 1.91
C ASP A 91 -27.99 -2.58 1.09
N LEU A 92 -27.60 -1.31 1.17
CA LEU A 92 -26.42 -0.78 0.49
C LEU A 92 -25.16 -0.90 1.34
N GLU A 93 -25.27 -1.15 2.65
CA GLU A 93 -24.13 -1.09 3.56
C GLU A 93 -23.01 -2.07 3.18
N PRO A 94 -23.28 -3.35 2.86
CA PRO A 94 -22.23 -4.30 2.47
C PRO A 94 -21.48 -3.84 1.21
N LEU A 95 -22.22 -3.35 0.21
CA LEU A 95 -21.64 -2.88 -1.05
C LEU A 95 -20.82 -1.60 -0.88
N VAL A 96 -21.30 -0.66 -0.07
CA VAL A 96 -20.58 0.57 0.28
C VAL A 96 -19.28 0.22 0.99
N ARG A 97 -19.35 -0.69 1.97
CA ARG A 97 -18.18 -1.19 2.71
C ARG A 97 -17.17 -1.82 1.75
N ASP A 98 -17.61 -2.73 0.90
CA ASP A 98 -16.73 -3.42 -0.05
C ASP A 98 -16.07 -2.43 -1.03
N ALA A 99 -16.85 -1.53 -1.63
CA ALA A 99 -16.33 -0.51 -2.54
C ALA A 99 -15.29 0.39 -1.87
N VAL A 100 -15.58 0.86 -0.65
CA VAL A 100 -14.65 1.70 0.13
C VAL A 100 -13.40 0.92 0.47
N VAL A 101 -13.52 -0.25 1.12
CA VAL A 101 -12.38 -1.04 1.60
C VAL A 101 -11.44 -1.42 0.45
N LEU A 102 -12.00 -1.83 -0.69
CA LEU A 102 -11.21 -2.24 -1.87
C LEU A 102 -10.53 -1.07 -2.57
N SER A 103 -11.01 0.16 -2.39
CA SER A 103 -10.38 1.38 -2.94
C SER A 103 -9.18 1.88 -2.12
N LEU A 104 -9.07 1.45 -0.85
CA LEU A 104 -8.03 1.96 0.04
C LEU A 104 -6.63 1.49 -0.39
N PRO A 105 -5.63 2.39 -0.39
CA PRO A 105 -4.27 2.03 -0.74
C PRO A 105 -3.63 1.13 0.32
N PHE A 106 -3.01 0.03 -0.11
CA PHE A 106 -2.28 -0.86 0.78
C PHE A 106 -1.05 -0.20 1.44
N GLN A 107 -0.38 0.71 0.72
CA GLN A 107 0.79 1.47 1.21
C GLN A 107 0.57 2.96 0.99
N PRO A 108 -0.17 3.62 1.89
CA PRO A 108 -0.44 5.04 1.75
C PRO A 108 0.82 5.87 2.04
N VAL A 109 0.94 7.00 1.34
CA VAL A 109 2.06 7.94 1.50
C VAL A 109 1.51 9.37 1.60
N CYS A 110 2.15 10.21 2.44
CA CYS A 110 1.74 11.60 2.61
C CYS A 110 2.00 12.48 1.37
N ARG A 111 2.87 12.03 0.47
CA ARG A 111 3.15 12.64 -0.84
C ARG A 111 3.84 11.61 -1.76
N PRO A 112 3.79 11.79 -3.10
CA PRO A 112 4.38 10.84 -4.05
C PRO A 112 5.85 10.50 -3.78
N ASP A 113 6.66 11.51 -3.47
CA ASP A 113 8.10 11.35 -3.19
C ASP A 113 8.42 11.57 -1.69
N CYS A 114 7.65 10.93 -0.80
CA CYS A 114 7.97 11.00 0.63
C CYS A 114 9.34 10.35 0.89
N PRO A 115 10.36 11.05 1.42
CA PRO A 115 11.68 10.47 1.59
C PRO A 115 11.69 9.36 2.64
N GLY A 116 10.81 9.45 3.64
CA GLY A 116 10.67 8.48 4.72
C GLY A 116 11.47 8.83 5.97
N LEU A 117 11.76 7.82 6.77
CA LEU A 117 12.62 7.93 7.96
C LEU A 117 14.05 7.55 7.62
N ASP A 118 15.00 8.16 8.33
CA ASP A 118 16.39 7.74 8.34
C ASP A 118 16.48 6.35 9.02
N PRO A 119 17.14 5.35 8.39
CA PRO A 119 17.21 3.99 8.93
C PRO A 119 18.11 3.85 10.16
N VAL A 120 18.96 4.83 10.46
CA VAL A 120 19.87 4.87 11.60
C VAL A 120 19.25 5.63 12.77
N THR A 121 18.73 6.83 12.54
CA THR A 121 18.23 7.70 13.61
C THR A 121 16.72 7.59 13.83
N GLY A 122 15.96 7.16 12.82
CA GLY A 122 14.49 7.15 12.84
C GLY A 122 13.87 8.54 12.66
N GLU A 123 14.67 9.57 12.40
CA GLU A 123 14.16 10.93 12.15
C GLU A 123 13.59 11.07 10.74
N ARG A 124 12.65 12.00 10.55
CA ARG A 124 12.07 12.27 9.23
C ARG A 124 13.10 12.96 8.34
N LEU A 125 13.42 12.32 7.20
CA LEU A 125 14.34 12.87 6.20
C LEU A 125 13.85 14.19 5.56
N ALA A 126 12.53 14.44 5.61
CA ALA A 126 11.95 15.69 5.15
C ALA A 126 12.28 16.90 6.05
N GLU A 127 12.67 16.65 7.31
CA GLU A 127 12.88 17.67 8.34
C GLU A 127 14.33 17.70 8.85
N SER A 128 15.12 16.66 8.58
CA SER A 128 16.52 16.58 9.01
C SER A 128 17.44 17.45 8.16
N SER A 129 18.18 18.36 8.79
CA SER A 129 19.31 19.08 8.20
C SER A 129 20.66 18.40 8.46
N VAL A 130 20.65 17.13 8.88
CA VAL A 130 21.83 16.42 9.38
C VAL A 130 22.57 15.76 8.20
N SER A 131 23.87 15.99 8.11
CA SER A 131 24.74 15.28 7.15
C SER A 131 24.85 13.81 7.55
N GLU A 132 24.71 12.91 6.57
CA GLU A 132 24.79 11.46 6.78
C GLU A 132 26.08 11.06 7.53
N PRO A 133 25.99 10.39 8.69
CA PRO A 133 27.16 9.72 9.24
C PRO A 133 27.56 8.59 8.29
N GLU A 134 28.86 8.50 7.96
CA GLU A 134 29.34 7.43 7.09
C GLU A 134 29.04 6.07 7.75
N ALA A 135 28.18 5.29 7.10
CA ALA A 135 27.73 4.02 7.64
C ALA A 135 28.95 3.11 7.89
N PRO A 136 29.05 2.45 9.06
CA PRO A 136 30.11 1.50 9.32
C PRO A 136 30.09 0.40 8.26
N ARG A 137 31.19 0.25 7.50
CA ARG A 137 31.31 -0.80 6.49
C ARG A 137 31.27 -2.16 7.18
N ASP A 138 30.27 -2.99 6.84
CA ASP A 138 30.13 -4.33 7.40
C ASP A 138 31.37 -5.17 7.06
N SER A 139 31.98 -5.78 8.07
CA SER A 139 33.24 -6.52 7.96
C SER A 139 33.16 -7.71 7.00
N ARG A 140 31.97 -8.31 6.80
CA ARG A 140 31.75 -9.39 5.84
C ARG A 140 31.94 -8.93 4.39
N TRP A 141 31.79 -7.62 4.15
CA TRP A 141 31.86 -7.00 2.84
C TRP A 141 33.18 -6.26 2.61
N ALA A 142 34.15 -6.39 3.51
CA ALA A 142 35.45 -5.72 3.42
C ALA A 142 36.17 -6.00 2.08
N ALA A 143 36.01 -7.20 1.53
CA ALA A 143 36.58 -7.58 0.23
C ALA A 143 36.03 -6.77 -0.96
N LEU A 144 34.87 -6.11 -0.83
CA LEU A 144 34.26 -5.28 -1.88
C LEU A 144 34.58 -3.79 -1.75
N ALA A 145 35.35 -3.38 -0.73
CA ALA A 145 35.62 -1.96 -0.46
C ALA A 145 36.29 -1.21 -1.64
N GLY A 146 36.96 -1.92 -2.55
CA GLY A 146 37.61 -1.34 -3.73
C GLY A 146 36.73 -1.21 -4.98
N LEU A 147 35.47 -1.68 -4.96
CA LEU A 147 34.60 -1.69 -6.14
C LEU A 147 33.69 -0.45 -6.24
N GLY A 148 33.49 0.29 -5.14
CA GLY A 148 32.59 1.45 -5.09
C GLY A 148 33.07 2.68 -5.87
N GLU A 149 34.37 2.76 -6.18
CA GLU A 149 34.96 3.93 -6.87
C GLU A 149 34.97 3.80 -8.40
N SER A 150 34.66 2.61 -8.95
CA SER A 150 34.74 2.34 -10.40
C SER A 150 33.48 2.71 -11.20
N GLY A 151 32.47 3.31 -10.56
CA GLY A 151 31.17 3.65 -11.14
C GLY A 151 31.08 4.99 -11.88
N THR A 152 32.18 5.74 -12.06
CA THR A 152 32.18 6.97 -12.86
C THR A 152 33.50 7.14 -13.61
N GLY A 153 33.60 6.57 -14.81
CA GLY A 153 34.72 6.84 -15.71
C GLY A 153 35.02 5.68 -16.66
N GLY A 154 34.55 5.81 -17.91
CA GLY A 154 34.81 4.83 -18.96
C GLY A 154 36.26 4.85 -19.49
N ALA A 155 36.62 3.71 -20.13
CA ALA A 155 37.83 3.43 -20.93
C ALA A 155 39.18 3.41 -20.17
N ALA A 156 40.15 2.52 -20.40
CA ALA A 156 40.42 1.58 -21.48
C ALA A 156 41.31 0.42 -20.97
N ALA A 157 41.18 -0.77 -21.58
CA ALA A 157 42.21 -1.84 -21.59
C ALA A 157 43.42 -1.37 -22.45
N PRO A 158 44.63 -2.03 -22.47
CA PRO A 158 44.81 -3.47 -22.28
C PRO A 158 46.12 -4.00 -21.62
N GLY A 159 46.03 -5.25 -21.16
CA GLY A 159 46.98 -6.33 -21.44
C GLY A 159 48.32 -6.36 -20.71
N ALA A 160 48.55 -7.43 -19.93
CA ALA A 160 49.67 -8.37 -20.15
C ALA A 160 49.69 -9.43 -19.03
N SER A 161 49.90 -10.67 -19.48
CA SER A 161 50.05 -11.93 -18.75
C SER A 161 51.16 -11.98 -17.69
N ALA A 162 50.97 -12.80 -16.65
CA ALA A 162 51.95 -13.84 -16.31
C ALA A 162 51.32 -14.91 -15.40
N ASP A 163 51.30 -16.11 -15.95
CA ASP A 163 51.15 -17.42 -15.33
C ASP A 163 52.24 -17.66 -14.27
N SER A 164 51.88 -18.25 -13.13
CA SER A 164 52.79 -19.01 -12.25
C SER A 164 52.00 -19.85 -11.25
N GLY A 165 51.63 -21.05 -11.68
CA GLY A 165 52.07 -22.30 -11.04
C GLY A 165 51.76 -22.51 -9.56
N ALA A 166 50.75 -23.34 -9.32
CA ALA A 166 50.50 -24.03 -8.06
C ALA A 166 51.71 -24.89 -7.62
N GLY A 167 52.14 -24.70 -6.37
CA GLY A 167 53.01 -25.61 -5.62
C GLY A 167 52.25 -26.13 -4.41
N ALA A 168 52.05 -27.45 -4.36
CA ALA A 168 51.25 -28.15 -3.36
C ALA A 168 51.86 -28.11 -1.95
N GLU A 169 51.03 -27.85 -0.93
CA GLU A 169 51.35 -28.09 0.48
C GLU A 169 50.78 -29.45 0.92
N PRO A 170 51.57 -30.30 1.60
CA PRO A 170 51.07 -31.55 2.16
C PRO A 170 50.35 -31.30 3.49
N ARG A 171 49.21 -31.99 3.66
CA ARG A 171 48.49 -32.12 4.92
C ARG A 171 49.30 -32.97 5.90
N THR A 172 49.53 -32.45 7.10
CA THR A 172 49.63 -33.28 8.32
C THR A 172 48.96 -32.55 9.47
N GLU A 173 48.06 -33.29 10.08
CA GLU A 173 47.20 -33.02 11.22
C GLU A 173 47.85 -33.69 12.44
N ASP A 174 48.08 -32.95 13.53
CA ASP A 174 48.48 -33.44 14.86
C ASP A 174 48.62 -32.19 15.75
N ASP A 175 48.31 -32.11 17.03
CA ASP A 175 47.54 -32.87 18.02
C ASP A 175 47.43 -31.90 19.22
N ARG A 176 46.32 -31.96 19.96
CA ARG A 176 46.13 -31.53 21.38
C ARG A 176 46.99 -30.41 22.01
N THR A 177 46.30 -29.42 22.60
CA THR A 177 45.88 -29.41 24.03
C THR A 177 45.11 -28.14 24.32
#